data_AF-A0A183UXC6-F1
#
_entry.id   AF-A0A183UXC6-F1
#
_cell.length_a   1.000
_cell.length_b   1.000
_cell.length_c   1.000
_cell.angle_alpha   90.00
_cell.angle_beta   90.00
_cell.angle_gamma   90.00
#
_symmetry.space_group_name_H-M   'P 1'
#
loop_
_entity.id
_entity.type
_entity.pdbx_description
1 polymer ?
#
loop_
_entity_poly.entity_id
_entity_poly.type
_entity_poly.pdbx_seq_one_letter_code
_entity_poly.pdbx_strand_id
1 'polypeptide(L)'
;MTLTVDGKSKLHIMKKGKKTDTNTKDPLYLGGVPKGAKPKGLDTVGTFLMRADGFVGCVRVLNMGKKPRKRKNVDISQIPAYGDVQRNSCPVN
;
A
#
# COMPACT_ATOMS: atom_id res chain seq x y z
N MET A 1 -14.51 -6.16 -4.73
CA MET A 1 -13.05 -5.96 -4.76
C MET A 1 -12.41 -7.25 -5.25
N THR A 2 -11.48 -7.19 -6.19
CA THR A 2 -10.77 -8.37 -6.70
C THR A 2 -9.33 -8.31 -6.22
N LEU A 3 -8.85 -9.41 -5.63
CA LEU A 3 -7.45 -9.59 -5.24
C LEU A 3 -6.88 -10.76 -6.04
N THR A 4 -5.73 -10.56 -6.67
CA THR A 4 -5.04 -11.61 -7.43
C THR A 4 -3.65 -11.80 -6.86
N VAL A 5 -3.32 -13.04 -6.50
CA VAL A 5 -2.00 -13.46 -5.98
C VAL A 5 -1.56 -14.66 -6.81
N ASP A 6 -0.39 -14.58 -7.44
CA ASP A 6 0.18 -15.66 -8.27
C ASP A 6 -0.81 -16.21 -9.32
N GLY A 7 -1.54 -15.31 -9.98
CA GLY A 7 -2.56 -15.65 -10.97
C GLY A 7 -3.90 -16.13 -10.39
N LYS A 8 -3.97 -16.46 -9.10
CA LYS A 8 -5.20 -16.88 -8.42
C LYS A 8 -5.99 -15.67 -7.98
N SER A 9 -7.21 -15.54 -8.49
CA SER A 9 -8.09 -14.39 -8.22
C SER A 9 -9.18 -14.74 -7.21
N LYS A 10 -9.35 -13.89 -6.20
CA LYS A 10 -10.44 -13.95 -5.23
C LYS A 10 -11.31 -12.70 -5.35
N LEU A 11 -12.59 -12.91 -5.63
CA LEU A 11 -13.59 -11.84 -5.65
C LEU A 11 -14.25 -11.73 -4.28
N HIS A 12 -14.15 -10.56 -3.66
CA HIS A 12 -14.90 -10.21 -2.46
C HIS A 12 -16.03 -9.24 -2.84
N ILE A 13 -17.28 -9.70 -2.72
CA ILE A 13 -18.46 -8.88 -2.96
C ILE A 13 -18.81 -8.17 -1.66
N MET A 14 -18.55 -6.86 -1.61
CA MET A 14 -18.94 -6.03 -0.49
C MET A 14 -20.43 -5.74 -0.57
N LYS A 15 -21.12 -5.68 0.58
CA LYS A 15 -22.51 -5.22 0.63
C LYS A 15 -22.59 -3.82 0.03
N LYS A 16 -23.59 -3.58 -0.84
CA LYS A 16 -23.78 -2.29 -1.50
C LYS A 16 -24.14 -1.24 -0.45
N GLY A 17 -23.17 -0.40 -0.08
CA GLY A 17 -23.37 0.72 0.82
C GLY A 17 -23.84 1.97 0.08
N LYS A 18 -24.36 2.96 0.81
CA LYS A 18 -24.72 4.28 0.26
C LYS A 18 -23.51 5.08 -0.24
N LYS A 19 -22.30 4.76 0.25
CA LYS A 19 -21.04 5.40 -0.16
C LYS A 19 -20.27 4.44 -1.07
N THR A 20 -20.01 4.87 -2.30
CA THR A 20 -19.26 4.11 -3.31
C THR A 20 -17.81 4.57 -3.47
N ASP A 21 -17.50 5.77 -2.96
CA ASP A 21 -16.19 6.38 -3.09
C ASP A 21 -15.42 6.37 -1.77
N THR A 22 -14.12 6.12 -1.88
CA THR A 22 -13.16 6.33 -0.79
C THR A 22 -12.35 7.57 -1.13
N ASN A 23 -12.73 8.72 -0.58
CA ASN A 23 -12.02 9.98 -0.78
C ASN A 23 -10.99 10.17 0.33
N THR A 24 -9.72 9.92 0.02
CA THR A 24 -8.59 10.19 0.91
C THR A 24 -7.82 11.39 0.38
N LYS A 25 -7.44 12.28 1.30
CA LYS A 25 -6.49 13.38 1.04
C LYS A 25 -5.16 13.17 1.78
N ASP A 26 -5.02 11.98 2.36
CA ASP A 26 -3.89 11.57 3.17
C ASP A 26 -2.74 11.04 2.30
N PRO A 27 -1.49 11.13 2.76
CA PRO A 27 -0.35 10.56 2.07
C PRO A 27 -0.45 9.03 1.95
N LEU A 28 0.17 8.49 0.92
CA LEU A 28 0.33 7.05 0.74
C LEU A 28 1.62 6.60 1.42
N TYR A 29 1.52 5.57 2.27
CA TYR A 29 2.68 4.93 2.88
C TYR A 29 2.88 3.53 2.32
N LEU A 30 4.14 3.12 2.19
CA LEU A 30 4.57 1.78 1.76
C LEU A 30 5.52 1.21 2.81
N GLY A 31 5.37 -0.08 3.10
CA GLY A 31 6.20 -0.78 4.07
C GLY A 31 5.87 -0.50 5.53
N GLY A 32 5.17 0.59 5.86
CA GLY A 32 4.67 0.86 7.20
C GLY A 32 3.88 2.15 7.30
N VAL A 33 3.46 2.52 8.51
CA VAL A 33 2.74 3.76 8.79
C VAL A 33 3.39 4.49 9.96
N PRO A 34 3.45 5.84 9.96
CA PRO A 34 4.08 6.57 11.04
C PRO A 34 3.29 6.44 12.35
N LYS A 35 4.00 6.59 13.48
CA LYS A 35 3.39 6.60 14.81
C LYS A 35 2.28 7.67 14.88
N GLY A 36 1.12 7.29 15.38
CA GLY A 36 -0.05 8.17 15.48
C GLY A 36 -0.95 8.21 14.24
N ALA A 37 -0.56 7.58 13.12
CA ALA A 37 -1.47 7.37 11.99
C ALA A 37 -2.62 6.45 12.39
N LYS A 38 -3.85 6.76 11.93
CA LYS A 38 -5.07 5.98 12.20
C LYS A 38 -5.66 5.47 10.88
N PRO A 39 -5.02 4.50 10.20
CA PRO A 39 -5.54 4.00 8.94
C PRO A 39 -6.82 3.19 9.18
N LYS A 40 -7.85 3.44 8.37
CA LYS A 40 -9.17 2.78 8.50
C LYS A 40 -9.27 1.45 7.74
N GLY A 41 -8.27 1.11 6.94
CA GLY A 41 -8.24 -0.07 6.07
C GLY A 41 -7.11 -1.05 6.39
N LEU A 42 -6.50 -0.93 7.57
CA LEU A 42 -5.44 -1.81 8.02
C LEU A 42 -5.78 -2.28 9.44
N ASP A 43 -6.02 -3.58 9.59
CA ASP A 43 -6.36 -4.17 10.89
C ASP A 43 -5.11 -4.51 11.72
N THR A 44 -3.95 -4.63 11.06
CA THR A 44 -2.67 -5.02 11.68
C THR A 44 -1.91 -3.86 12.30
N VAL A 45 -2.52 -2.67 12.40
CA VAL A 45 -1.87 -1.46 12.94
C VAL A 45 -1.41 -1.68 14.37
N GLY A 46 -2.17 -2.39 15.20
CA GLY A 46 -1.73 -2.74 16.56
C GLY A 46 -0.43 -3.56 16.56
N THR A 47 -0.29 -4.48 15.60
CA THR A 47 0.92 -5.30 15.41
C THR A 47 2.09 -4.50 14.84
N PHE A 48 1.81 -3.54 13.96
CA PHE A 48 2.78 -2.63 13.31
C PHE A 48 3.20 -1.44 14.18
N LEU A 49 2.42 -1.10 15.20
CA LEU A 49 2.75 -0.09 16.21
C LEU A 49 3.46 -0.72 17.41
N MET A 50 3.23 -2.02 17.68
CA MET A 50 3.93 -2.77 18.74
C MET A 50 5.23 -3.44 18.26
N ARG A 51 5.33 -3.89 17.00
CA ARG A 51 6.63 -4.19 16.39
C ARG A 51 7.18 -2.90 15.80
N ALA A 52 8.44 -2.58 16.11
CA ALA A 52 9.18 -1.54 15.42
C ALA A 52 9.38 -1.84 13.91
N ASP A 53 9.02 -3.05 13.49
CA ASP A 53 9.44 -3.62 12.23
C ASP A 53 8.30 -3.50 11.23
N GLY A 54 8.51 -2.63 10.26
CA GLY A 54 7.65 -2.58 9.10
C GLY A 54 7.69 -3.86 8.27
N PHE A 55 7.19 -3.80 7.06
CA PHE A 55 7.40 -4.87 6.09
C PHE A 55 8.91 -5.01 5.86
N VAL A 56 9.46 -6.17 6.17
CA VAL A 56 10.85 -6.53 5.89
C VAL A 56 10.88 -7.39 4.64
N GLY A 57 11.54 -6.88 3.60
CA GLY A 57 11.68 -7.58 2.33
C GLY A 57 11.75 -6.61 1.16
N CYS A 58 11.46 -7.14 -0.02
CA CYS A 58 11.58 -6.41 -1.27
C CYS A 58 10.24 -6.23 -1.96
N VAL A 59 9.96 -4.99 -2.37
CA VAL A 59 8.74 -4.64 -3.11
C VAL A 59 9.14 -3.98 -4.42
N ARG A 60 8.69 -4.56 -5.54
CA ARG A 60 8.76 -3.93 -6.86
C ARG A 60 7.36 -3.57 -7.31
N VAL A 61 7.08 -2.28 -7.41
CA VAL A 61 5.76 -1.80 -7.82
C VAL A 61 5.75 -1.52 -9.33
N LEU A 62 4.87 -2.20 -10.06
CA LEU A 62 4.73 -2.04 -11.51
C LEU A 62 3.75 -0.92 -11.89
N ASN A 63 2.66 -0.79 -11.15
CA ASN A 63 1.67 0.25 -11.37
C ASN A 63 0.93 0.57 -10.08
N MET A 64 0.72 1.86 -9.84
CA MET A 64 -0.09 2.35 -8.75
C MET A 64 -0.83 3.61 -9.21
N GLY A 65 -2.17 3.55 -9.23
CA GLY A 65 -3.00 4.65 -9.73
C GLY A 65 -4.44 4.26 -10.10
N LYS A 66 -5.25 5.25 -10.49
CA LYS A 66 -6.64 5.05 -10.93
C LYS A 66 -6.71 4.53 -12.38
N LYS A 67 -7.83 3.87 -12.73
CA LYS A 67 -8.19 3.38 -14.07
C LYS A 67 -8.08 4.47 -15.18
N PRO A 68 -7.95 4.07 -16.46
CA PRO A 68 -6.93 4.57 -17.40
C PRO A 68 -7.11 5.98 -17.99
N ARG A 69 -8.21 6.71 -17.71
CA ARG A 69 -8.47 8.00 -18.38
C ARG A 69 -7.77 9.21 -17.75
N LYS A 70 -7.16 9.06 -16.58
CA LYS A 70 -6.33 10.10 -15.92
C LYS A 70 -5.15 9.46 -15.20
N ARG A 71 -4.23 8.85 -15.96
CA ARG A 71 -3.01 8.29 -15.37
C ARG A 71 -2.05 9.42 -15.01
N LYS A 72 -2.00 9.79 -13.74
CA LYS A 72 -0.70 10.05 -13.10
C LYS A 72 -0.35 8.71 -12.46
N ASN A 73 0.48 7.91 -13.13
CA ASN A 73 1.14 6.80 -12.43
C ASN A 73 1.90 7.43 -11.28
N VAL A 74 1.76 6.88 -10.08
CA VAL A 74 2.57 7.32 -8.96
C VAL A 74 4.00 6.89 -9.27
N ASP A 75 4.89 7.87 -9.48
CA ASP A 75 6.31 7.60 -9.67
C ASP A 75 6.94 7.36 -8.30
N ILE A 76 7.16 6.08 -7.99
CA ILE A 76 7.68 5.64 -6.70
C ILE A 76 9.15 6.01 -6.53
N SER A 77 9.88 6.24 -7.63
CA SER A 77 11.26 6.70 -7.57
C SER A 77 11.39 8.09 -6.93
N GLN A 78 10.34 8.91 -7.05
CA GLN A 78 10.28 10.29 -6.55
C GLN A 78 9.66 10.39 -5.14
N ILE A 79 9.15 9.30 -4.57
CA ILE A 79 8.55 9.33 -3.22
C ILE A 79 9.67 9.42 -2.18
N PRO A 80 9.56 10.26 -1.14
CA PRO A 80 10.52 10.29 -0.04
C PRO A 80 10.57 8.95 0.71
N ALA A 81 11.77 8.51 1.05
CA ALA A 81 11.99 7.29 1.83
C ALA A 81 12.16 7.68 3.30
N TYR A 82 11.57 6.87 4.19
CA TYR A 82 11.62 7.09 5.63
C TYR A 82 12.00 5.78 6.31
N GLY A 83 12.98 5.83 7.22
CA GLY A 83 13.52 4.64 7.89
C GLY A 83 14.53 3.88 7.03
N ASP A 84 14.71 2.59 7.35
CA ASP A 84 15.66 1.71 6.67
C ASP A 84 15.10 1.20 5.34
N VAL A 85 15.39 1.92 4.27
CA VAL A 85 14.88 1.62 2.92
C VAL A 85 16.00 1.75 1.90
N GLN A 86 16.32 0.64 1.25
CA GLN A 86 17.20 0.63 0.08
C GLN A 86 16.39 0.77 -1.20
N ARG A 87 16.76 1.76 -2.03
CA ARG A 87 16.10 2.01 -3.32
C ARG A 87 16.79 1.26 -4.44
N ASN A 88 16.01 0.89 -5.46
CA ASN A 88 16.48 0.36 -6.75
C ASN A 88 17.30 -0.94 -6.71
N SER A 89 17.56 -1.50 -5.54
CA SER A 89 18.27 -2.75 -5.38
C SER A 89 17.64 -3.59 -4.29
N CYS A 90 17.71 -4.90 -4.48
CA CYS A 90 17.28 -5.89 -3.52
C CYS A 90 18.41 -6.89 -3.35
N PRO A 91 18.81 -7.22 -2.10
CA PRO A 91 19.83 -8.22 -1.88
C PRO A 91 19.34 -9.56 -2.46
N VAL A 92 20.17 -10.10 -3.34
CA VAL A 92 20.09 -11.48 -3.79
C VAL A 92 21.34 -12.12 -3.18
N ASN A 93 21.16 -13.13 -2.34
CA ASN A 93 22.30 -13.86 -1.80
C ASN A 93 23.23 -14.35 -2.91
#